data_AF-A0A376YG31-F1
#
_entry.id   AF-A0A376YG31-F1
#
_cell.length_a   1.000
_cell.length_b   1.000
_cell.length_c   1.000
_cell.angle_alpha   90.00
_cell.angle_beta   90.00
_cell.angle_gamma   90.00
#
_symmetry.space_group_name_H-M   'P 1'
#
loop_
_entity.id
_entity.type
_entity.pdbx_description
1 polymer ?
#
loop_
_entity_poly.entity_id
_entity_poly.type
_entity_poly.pdbx_seq_one_letter_code
_entity_poly.pdbx_strand_id
1 'polypeptide(L)'
;MSISAKNILDTVDFSQSQLGHSNFRECQIRNSNFDNCYLYASHFTRAEFLSAKEISFIKSNLTAVMFDYVRMSTGNFKDCITEQLELTIDYSDIFWNEDLDGYINNIIKMIDTLPDNAMILKSVLAVKLVMQLKILNIVNKNFIENMKKIFSHCPYIKDPIIRSYIHSDEDNKFDDFMRQHRFSEVNFDTQQMIDFINRFNTNKWLIDKNNNFFIQLIDQALRSTDDMIKANVWHLYKEWIRSDDVSPTYIYRN
;
A
#
# COMPACT_ATOMS: atom_id res chain seq x y z
N MET A 1 -12.00 28.38 23.86
CA MET A 1 -10.85 28.55 22.95
C MET A 1 -9.64 28.77 23.83
N SER A 2 -8.85 27.72 24.07
CA SER A 2 -7.60 27.84 24.85
C SER A 2 -6.46 27.76 23.85
N ILE A 3 -5.77 28.88 23.63
CA ILE A 3 -4.55 28.91 22.82
C ILE A 3 -3.43 28.58 23.80
N SER A 4 -3.09 27.29 23.94
CA SER A 4 -1.78 26.93 24.47
C SER A 4 -0.75 27.41 23.46
N ALA A 5 0.32 28.06 23.93
CA ALA A 5 1.43 28.43 23.07
C ALA A 5 2.05 27.15 22.50
N LYS A 6 1.68 26.78 21.26
CA LYS A 6 2.35 25.69 20.54
C LYS A 6 3.80 26.12 20.29
N ASN A 7 4.74 25.25 20.60
CA ASN A 7 6.15 25.50 20.29
C ASN A 7 6.32 25.49 18.77
N ILE A 8 6.81 26.59 18.21
CA ILE A 8 7.07 26.74 16.78
C ILE A 8 8.57 26.56 16.56
N LEU A 9 8.93 25.55 15.76
CA LEU A 9 10.28 25.33 15.24
C LEU A 9 10.23 25.69 13.75
N ASP A 10 10.77 26.86 13.39
CA ASP A 10 10.81 27.32 12.00
C ASP A 10 12.25 27.54 11.56
N THR A 11 12.62 26.98 10.42
CA THR A 11 13.97 27.08 9.83
C THR A 11 15.10 26.57 10.73
N VAL A 12 14.81 25.61 11.62
CA VAL A 12 15.81 25.05 12.53
C VAL A 12 16.55 23.90 11.84
N ASP A 13 17.88 23.99 11.81
CA ASP A 13 18.73 22.90 11.35
C ASP A 13 19.19 22.07 12.56
N PHE A 14 18.60 20.89 12.73
CA PHE A 14 19.00 19.93 13.75
C PHE A 14 20.04 18.94 13.24
N SER A 15 20.54 19.06 12.00
CA SER A 15 21.37 18.01 11.41
C SER A 15 22.54 17.60 12.32
N GLN A 16 22.79 16.29 12.38
CA GLN A 16 23.81 15.67 13.24
C GLN A 16 23.58 15.79 14.77
N SER A 17 22.42 16.29 15.20
CA SER A 17 22.13 16.47 16.63
C SER A 17 21.83 15.17 17.37
N GLN A 18 22.15 15.17 18.66
CA GLN A 18 21.78 14.11 19.61
C GLN A 18 20.46 14.49 20.29
N LEU A 19 19.36 13.99 19.74
CA LEU A 19 18.00 14.34 20.16
C LEU A 19 17.25 13.16 20.79
N GLY A 20 17.94 12.11 21.24
CA GLY A 20 17.31 10.96 21.86
C GLY A 20 16.40 11.35 23.03
N HIS A 21 15.24 10.71 23.15
CA HIS A 21 14.21 10.97 24.16
C HIS A 21 13.63 12.40 24.14
N SER A 22 13.83 13.17 23.06
CA SER A 22 13.28 14.52 22.95
C SER A 22 11.76 14.52 22.78
N ASN A 23 11.12 15.59 23.22
CA ASN A 23 9.68 15.76 23.16
C ASN A 23 9.30 16.92 22.22
N PHE A 24 8.76 16.57 21.06
CA PHE A 24 8.23 17.47 20.02
C PHE A 24 6.71 17.36 19.89
N ARG A 25 6.01 16.85 20.91
CA ARG A 25 4.56 16.70 20.88
C ARG A 25 3.87 18.04 20.68
N GLU A 26 2.88 18.06 19.79
CA GLU A 26 2.08 19.25 19.45
C GLU A 26 2.91 20.46 18.95
N CYS A 27 4.19 20.27 18.60
CA CYS A 27 5.01 21.30 17.99
C CYS A 27 4.56 21.59 16.55
N GLN A 28 4.70 22.85 16.14
CA GLN A 28 4.63 23.22 14.73
C GLN A 28 6.05 23.24 14.17
N ILE A 29 6.33 22.36 13.23
CA ILE A 29 7.65 22.19 12.63
C ILE A 29 7.57 22.64 11.17
N ARG A 30 8.35 23.67 10.84
CA ARG A 30 8.35 24.31 9.53
C ARG A 30 9.79 24.43 9.03
N ASN A 31 10.01 24.13 7.75
CA ASN A 31 11.28 24.38 7.06
C ASN A 31 12.54 23.87 7.81
N SER A 32 12.40 22.82 8.63
CA SER A 32 13.45 22.36 9.54
C SER A 32 14.07 21.07 9.02
N ASN A 33 15.33 20.83 9.37
CA ASN A 33 16.10 19.67 8.92
C ASN A 33 16.45 18.76 10.11
N PHE A 34 16.26 17.45 9.94
CA PHE A 34 16.63 16.42 10.92
C PHE A 34 17.63 15.41 10.36
N ASP A 35 18.33 15.70 9.27
CA ASP A 35 19.28 14.76 8.67
C ASP A 35 20.39 14.30 9.63
N ASN A 36 20.73 13.02 9.58
CA ASN A 36 21.75 12.39 10.42
C ASN A 36 21.52 12.58 11.93
N CYS A 37 20.29 12.78 12.38
CA CYS A 37 19.99 12.93 13.80
C CYS A 37 19.93 11.59 14.52
N TYR A 38 20.29 11.60 15.80
CA TYR A 38 19.95 10.51 16.71
C TYR A 38 18.64 10.88 17.43
N LEU A 39 17.51 10.36 16.95
CA LEU A 39 16.16 10.67 17.47
C LEU A 39 15.58 9.54 18.33
N TYR A 40 16.37 8.51 18.68
CA TYR A 40 15.93 7.34 19.43
C TYR A 40 14.89 7.66 20.52
N ALA A 41 13.74 6.96 20.49
CA ALA A 41 12.66 7.11 21.45
C ALA A 41 12.13 8.55 21.65
N SER A 42 12.24 9.41 20.63
CA SER A 42 11.65 10.76 20.64
C SER A 42 10.18 10.74 20.24
N HIS A 43 9.43 11.76 20.68
CA HIS A 43 7.99 11.84 20.46
C HIS A 43 7.60 13.04 19.61
N PHE A 44 6.84 12.80 18.54
CA PHE A 44 6.24 13.80 17.67
C PHE A 44 4.70 13.71 17.68
N THR A 45 4.10 13.12 18.72
CA THR A 45 2.65 12.93 18.80
C THR A 45 1.89 14.24 18.55
N ARG A 46 0.99 14.25 17.56
CA ARG A 46 0.19 15.41 17.13
C ARG A 46 1.01 16.63 16.67
N ALA A 47 2.28 16.43 16.32
CA ALA A 47 3.08 17.47 15.70
C ALA A 47 2.53 17.84 14.30
N GLU A 48 2.70 19.11 13.94
CA GLU A 48 2.24 19.66 12.68
C GLU A 48 3.44 20.05 11.82
N PHE A 49 3.67 19.28 10.75
CA PHE A 49 4.74 19.48 9.77
C PHE A 49 4.21 20.36 8.63
N LEU A 50 4.18 21.68 8.89
CA LEU A 50 3.57 22.69 8.02
C LEU A 50 4.63 23.39 7.18
N SER A 51 5.13 22.71 6.14
CA SER A 51 6.23 23.21 5.33
C SER A 51 5.92 23.10 3.83
N ALA A 52 6.25 24.16 3.09
CA ALA A 52 6.27 24.12 1.62
C ALA A 52 7.48 23.35 1.09
N LYS A 53 8.52 23.17 1.92
CA LYS A 53 9.71 22.36 1.65
C LYS A 53 9.58 20.99 2.30
N GLU A 54 10.12 19.98 1.63
CA GLU A 54 10.25 18.64 2.21
C GLU A 54 11.01 18.70 3.53
N ILE A 55 10.46 18.05 4.56
CA ILE A 55 11.13 17.91 5.86
C ILE A 55 11.95 16.64 5.81
N SER A 56 13.25 16.76 6.07
CA SER A 56 14.20 15.68 5.83
C SER A 56 14.64 15.03 7.14
N PHE A 57 14.69 13.70 7.13
CA PHE A 57 15.19 12.85 8.21
C PHE A 57 16.32 11.93 7.71
N ILE A 58 16.91 12.20 6.54
CA ILE A 58 17.80 11.28 5.84
C ILE A 58 18.91 10.78 6.76
N LYS A 59 19.17 9.46 6.74
CA LYS A 59 20.21 8.79 7.56
C LYS A 59 20.05 8.95 9.08
N SER A 60 18.87 9.33 9.56
CA SER A 60 18.64 9.47 11.00
C SER A 60 18.32 8.14 11.66
N ASN A 61 18.63 8.05 12.95
CA ASN A 61 18.16 6.96 13.78
C ASN A 61 16.76 7.30 14.33
N LEU A 62 15.74 6.65 13.76
CA LEU A 62 14.33 6.78 14.14
C LEU A 62 13.83 5.57 14.94
N THR A 63 14.74 4.83 15.57
CA THR A 63 14.38 3.65 16.37
C THR A 63 13.45 4.05 17.51
N ALA A 64 12.31 3.37 17.62
CA ALA A 64 11.26 3.63 18.62
C ALA A 64 10.73 5.08 18.62
N VAL A 65 10.88 5.83 17.52
CA VAL A 65 10.30 7.17 17.42
C VAL A 65 8.79 7.08 17.22
N MET A 66 8.05 7.95 17.90
CA MET A 66 6.59 8.01 17.80
C MET A 66 6.14 9.22 16.99
N PHE A 67 5.79 9.01 15.73
CA PHE A 67 5.02 9.95 14.91
C PHE A 67 3.53 9.57 14.96
N ASP A 68 2.93 9.70 16.14
CA ASP A 68 1.52 9.38 16.32
C ASP A 68 0.61 10.57 16.00
N TYR A 69 -0.35 10.36 15.10
CA TYR A 69 -1.37 11.32 14.68
C TYR A 69 -0.76 12.63 14.17
N VAL A 70 0.30 12.54 13.36
CA VAL A 70 1.02 13.70 12.84
C VAL A 70 0.31 14.29 11.63
N ARG A 71 0.25 15.62 11.56
CA ARG A 71 -0.20 16.31 10.34
C ARG A 71 1.03 16.55 9.47
N MET A 72 1.22 15.69 8.47
CA MET A 72 2.34 15.79 7.53
C MET A 72 1.94 15.36 6.12
N SER A 73 2.32 16.16 5.13
CA SER A 73 2.14 15.83 3.71
C SER A 73 3.44 15.44 3.03
N THR A 74 4.59 15.76 3.64
CA THR A 74 5.91 15.56 3.08
C THR A 74 6.88 15.09 4.17
N GLY A 75 7.89 14.34 3.76
CA GLY A 75 8.89 13.76 4.64
C GLY A 75 9.88 12.93 3.82
N ASN A 76 11.16 13.01 4.17
CA ASN A 76 12.18 12.17 3.55
C ASN A 76 12.82 11.25 4.58
N PHE A 77 12.49 9.96 4.51
CA PHE A 77 12.94 8.93 5.43
C PHE A 77 14.04 8.04 4.85
N LYS A 78 14.68 8.48 3.75
CA LYS A 78 15.68 7.68 3.06
C LYS A 78 16.85 7.35 3.99
N ASP A 79 17.30 6.10 3.93
CA ASP A 79 18.42 5.57 4.71
C ASP A 79 18.26 5.69 6.24
N CYS A 80 17.05 5.91 6.75
CA CYS A 80 16.78 5.92 8.19
C CYS A 80 16.89 4.53 8.82
N ILE A 81 17.18 4.47 10.11
CA ILE A 81 16.96 3.28 10.94
C ILE A 81 15.55 3.39 11.54
N THR A 82 14.66 2.44 11.25
CA THR A 82 13.22 2.55 11.53
C THR A 82 12.68 1.40 12.39
N GLU A 83 13.56 0.73 13.15
CA GLU A 83 13.15 -0.34 14.04
C GLU A 83 12.16 0.18 15.10
N GLN A 84 10.99 -0.46 15.22
CA GLN A 84 9.92 -0.02 16.13
C GLN A 84 9.41 1.41 15.88
N LEU A 85 9.66 1.98 14.70
CA LEU A 85 9.10 3.27 14.30
C LEU A 85 7.58 3.19 14.24
N GLU A 86 6.90 4.12 14.92
CA GLU A 86 5.48 4.34 14.76
C GLU A 86 5.25 5.59 13.89
N LEU A 87 4.43 5.45 12.85
CA LEU A 87 4.02 6.56 12.00
C LEU A 87 2.55 6.42 11.65
N THR A 88 1.74 7.37 12.11
CA THR A 88 0.32 7.50 11.77
C THR A 88 0.04 8.95 11.38
N ILE A 89 -0.62 9.12 10.23
CA ILE A 89 -0.86 10.44 9.63
C ILE A 89 -2.31 10.85 9.92
N ASP A 90 -2.49 12.08 10.40
CA ASP A 90 -3.79 12.73 10.41
C ASP A 90 -4.10 13.31 9.03
N TYR A 91 -5.13 12.77 8.38
CA TYR A 91 -5.57 13.15 7.05
C TYR A 91 -6.63 14.27 7.06
N SER A 92 -6.86 14.94 8.20
CA SER A 92 -7.82 16.04 8.32
C SER A 92 -7.63 17.13 7.27
N ASP A 93 -6.39 17.32 6.80
CA ASP A 93 -6.06 18.40 5.86
C ASP A 93 -6.58 18.13 4.45
N ILE A 94 -6.97 16.89 4.13
CA ILE A 94 -7.59 16.55 2.83
C ILE A 94 -8.83 17.41 2.55
N PHE A 95 -9.64 17.72 3.57
CA PHE A 95 -10.92 18.42 3.37
C PHE A 95 -10.80 19.87 2.89
N TRP A 96 -9.69 20.53 3.24
CA TRP A 96 -9.51 21.97 3.05
C TRP A 96 -8.25 22.31 2.27
N ASN A 97 -7.63 21.30 1.64
CA ASN A 97 -6.41 21.52 0.86
C ASN A 97 -6.76 22.09 -0.52
N GLU A 98 -6.28 23.31 -0.80
CA GLU A 98 -6.43 23.93 -2.12
C GLU A 98 -5.67 23.17 -3.21
N ASP A 99 -4.53 22.56 -2.88
CA ASP A 99 -3.73 21.69 -3.76
C ASP A 99 -3.81 20.23 -3.28
N LEU A 100 -5.03 19.68 -3.34
CA LEU A 100 -5.28 18.30 -2.95
C LEU A 100 -4.41 17.30 -3.72
N ASP A 101 -4.20 17.54 -5.02
CA ASP A 101 -3.36 16.69 -5.86
C ASP A 101 -1.91 16.67 -5.37
N GLY A 102 -1.31 17.83 -5.13
CA GLY A 102 0.03 17.95 -4.57
C GLY A 102 0.14 17.32 -3.19
N TYR A 103 -0.85 17.57 -2.30
CA TYR A 103 -0.87 17.02 -0.94
C TYR A 103 -0.84 15.49 -0.94
N ILE A 104 -1.74 14.84 -1.70
CA ILE A 104 -1.80 13.37 -1.78
C ILE A 104 -0.54 12.81 -2.43
N ASN A 105 -0.04 13.44 -3.50
CA ASN A 105 1.17 12.98 -4.17
C ASN A 105 2.40 13.07 -3.26
N ASN A 106 2.50 14.09 -2.42
CA ASN A 106 3.59 14.22 -1.46
C ASN A 106 3.51 13.12 -0.40
N ILE A 107 2.31 12.75 0.08
CA ILE A 107 2.16 11.63 1.03
C ILE A 107 2.58 10.31 0.38
N ILE A 108 2.15 10.04 -0.86
CA ILE A 108 2.52 8.81 -1.58
C ILE A 108 4.06 8.73 -1.70
N LYS A 109 4.71 9.82 -2.11
CA LYS A 109 6.18 9.89 -2.21
C LYS A 109 6.86 9.69 -0.86
N MET A 110 6.37 10.36 0.18
CA MET A 110 6.90 10.27 1.54
C MET A 110 6.88 8.84 2.05
N ILE A 111 5.76 8.13 1.91
CA ILE A 111 5.64 6.72 2.29
C ILE A 111 6.71 5.89 1.58
N ASP A 112 6.96 6.17 0.30
CA ASP A 112 7.94 5.43 -0.50
C ASP A 112 9.39 5.69 -0.10
N THR A 113 9.69 6.86 0.49
CA THR A 113 11.03 7.17 1.02
C THR A 113 11.43 6.33 2.24
N LEU A 114 10.47 5.67 2.91
CA LEU A 114 10.80 4.77 4.02
C LEU A 114 11.79 3.69 3.55
N PRO A 115 12.68 3.19 4.40
CA PRO A 115 13.60 2.13 4.00
C PRO A 115 12.88 0.79 3.81
N ASP A 116 13.51 -0.12 3.07
CA ASP A 116 12.90 -1.41 2.71
C ASP A 116 12.63 -2.31 3.92
N ASN A 117 13.40 -2.21 5.00
CA ASN A 117 13.10 -2.96 6.24
C ASN A 117 11.76 -2.56 6.88
N ALA A 118 11.17 -1.42 6.49
CA ALA A 118 9.86 -0.95 6.94
C ALA A 118 8.70 -1.40 6.04
N MET A 119 8.82 -2.54 5.32
CA MET A 119 7.80 -3.03 4.36
C MET A 119 6.37 -3.03 4.91
N ILE A 120 6.19 -3.49 6.15
CA ILE A 120 4.88 -3.59 6.81
C ILE A 120 4.31 -2.19 7.02
N LEU A 121 5.11 -1.26 7.56
CA LEU A 121 4.70 0.12 7.79
C LEU A 121 4.34 0.83 6.48
N LYS A 122 5.16 0.66 5.43
CA LYS A 122 4.88 1.14 4.06
C LYS A 122 3.49 0.70 3.59
N SER A 123 3.20 -0.60 3.68
CA SER A 123 1.92 -1.18 3.27
C SER A 123 0.76 -0.64 4.11
N VAL A 124 0.90 -0.58 5.44
CA VAL A 124 -0.15 -0.05 6.33
C VAL A 124 -0.47 1.42 6.04
N LEU A 125 0.54 2.26 5.82
CA LEU A 125 0.33 3.67 5.50
C LEU A 125 -0.37 3.86 4.14
N ALA A 126 0.04 3.08 3.13
CA ALA A 126 -0.60 3.10 1.82
C ALA A 126 -2.07 2.65 1.89
N VAL A 127 -2.38 1.59 2.67
CA VAL A 127 -3.77 1.15 2.90
C VAL A 127 -4.59 2.24 3.59
N LYS A 128 -4.07 2.85 4.66
CA LYS A 128 -4.77 3.91 5.39
C LYS A 128 -5.09 5.11 4.48
N LEU A 129 -4.13 5.53 3.66
CA LEU A 129 -4.33 6.59 2.66
C LEU A 129 -5.45 6.22 1.68
N VAL A 130 -5.36 5.03 1.08
CA VAL A 130 -6.36 4.54 0.11
C VAL A 130 -7.76 4.43 0.73
N MET A 131 -7.86 3.90 1.95
CA MET A 131 -9.14 3.83 2.68
C MET A 131 -9.71 5.21 2.95
N GLN A 132 -8.88 6.17 3.35
CA GLN A 132 -9.33 7.54 3.57
C GLN A 132 -9.89 8.15 2.29
N LEU A 133 -9.18 8.03 1.16
CA LEU A 133 -9.66 8.52 -0.13
C LEU A 133 -10.99 7.86 -0.55
N LYS A 134 -11.12 6.55 -0.35
CA LYS A 134 -12.38 5.80 -0.59
C LYS A 134 -13.52 6.33 0.27
N ILE A 135 -13.32 6.49 1.58
CA ILE A 135 -14.35 6.97 2.52
C ILE A 135 -14.82 8.37 2.15
N LEU A 136 -13.89 9.22 1.73
CA LEU A 136 -14.20 10.58 1.32
C LEU A 136 -14.79 10.67 -0.09
N ASN A 137 -14.87 9.56 -0.81
CA ASN A 137 -15.27 9.49 -2.21
C ASN A 137 -14.42 10.43 -3.11
N ILE A 138 -13.14 10.54 -2.79
CA ILE A 138 -12.15 11.35 -3.51
C ILE A 138 -11.35 10.39 -4.39
N VAL A 139 -11.82 10.19 -5.61
CA VAL A 139 -11.14 9.37 -6.61
C VAL A 139 -10.92 10.20 -7.86
N ASN A 140 -9.65 10.51 -8.16
CA ASN A 140 -9.24 11.18 -9.38
C ASN A 140 -8.31 10.25 -10.18
N LYS A 141 -8.46 10.25 -11.51
CA LYS A 141 -7.60 9.50 -12.44
C LYS A 141 -6.11 9.78 -12.19
N ASN A 142 -5.76 11.04 -11.91
CA ASN A 142 -4.37 11.42 -11.59
C ASN A 142 -3.84 10.69 -10.34
N PHE A 143 -4.67 10.52 -9.31
CA PHE A 143 -4.29 9.80 -8.07
C PHE A 143 -4.06 8.34 -8.36
N ILE A 144 -4.97 7.71 -9.10
CA ILE A 144 -4.85 6.31 -9.50
C ILE A 144 -3.57 6.12 -10.31
N GLU A 145 -3.28 6.97 -11.29
CA GLU A 145 -2.06 6.87 -12.10
C GLU A 145 -0.78 7.02 -11.28
N ASN A 146 -0.73 7.95 -10.33
CA ASN A 146 0.44 8.12 -9.47
C ASN A 146 0.59 6.98 -8.46
N MET A 147 -0.51 6.51 -7.88
CA MET A 147 -0.51 5.31 -7.06
C MET A 147 -0.10 4.09 -7.87
N LYS A 148 -0.52 3.92 -9.12
CA LYS A 148 -0.05 2.83 -9.99
C LYS A 148 1.46 2.85 -10.17
N LYS A 149 2.07 4.02 -10.38
CA LYS A 149 3.54 4.11 -10.55
C LYS A 149 4.31 3.59 -9.32
N ILE A 150 3.81 3.85 -8.12
CA ILE A 150 4.52 3.55 -6.87
C ILE A 150 3.99 2.24 -6.25
N PHE A 151 2.69 2.15 -6.02
CA PHE A 151 2.01 1.04 -5.34
C PHE A 151 1.77 -0.21 -6.19
N SER A 152 2.10 -0.23 -7.49
CA SER A 152 2.09 -1.48 -8.27
C SER A 152 3.29 -2.40 -7.98
N HIS A 153 4.22 -1.97 -7.13
CA HIS A 153 5.41 -2.74 -6.77
C HIS A 153 5.33 -3.26 -5.33
N CYS A 154 6.18 -4.24 -5.01
CA CYS A 154 6.37 -4.71 -3.64
C CYS A 154 6.90 -3.55 -2.78
N PRO A 155 6.43 -3.34 -1.53
CA PRO A 155 5.53 -4.20 -0.76
C PRO A 155 4.03 -4.02 -1.03
N TYR A 156 3.63 -2.91 -1.65
CA TYR A 156 2.25 -2.44 -1.70
C TYR A 156 1.30 -3.37 -2.45
N ILE A 157 1.71 -3.87 -3.63
CA ILE A 157 0.85 -4.64 -4.53
C ILE A 157 0.35 -5.98 -3.95
N LYS A 158 0.99 -6.46 -2.87
CA LYS A 158 0.57 -7.67 -2.15
C LYS A 158 -0.68 -7.45 -1.32
N ASP A 159 -1.01 -6.20 -0.97
CA ASP A 159 -2.21 -5.88 -0.22
C ASP A 159 -3.44 -5.81 -1.14
N PRO A 160 -4.50 -6.60 -0.87
CA PRO A 160 -5.68 -6.65 -1.73
C PRO A 160 -6.48 -5.33 -1.76
N ILE A 161 -6.44 -4.51 -0.70
CA ILE A 161 -7.12 -3.21 -0.65
C ILE A 161 -6.43 -2.24 -1.61
N ILE A 162 -5.09 -2.22 -1.61
CA ILE A 162 -4.29 -1.40 -2.53
C ILE A 162 -4.51 -1.87 -3.96
N ARG A 163 -4.33 -3.17 -4.21
CA ARG A 163 -4.48 -3.75 -5.56
C ARG A 163 -5.85 -3.45 -6.16
N SER A 164 -6.92 -3.72 -5.42
CA SER A 164 -8.30 -3.45 -5.88
C SER A 164 -8.58 -1.98 -6.11
N TYR A 165 -7.89 -1.08 -5.40
CA TYR A 165 -8.05 0.35 -5.61
C TYR A 165 -7.39 0.84 -6.89
N ILE A 166 -6.14 0.44 -7.13
CA ILE A 166 -5.38 0.93 -8.28
C ILE A 166 -5.76 0.17 -9.57
N HIS A 167 -6.18 -1.09 -9.48
CA HIS A 167 -6.65 -1.89 -10.62
C HIS A 167 -8.18 -2.04 -10.63
N SER A 168 -8.93 -1.04 -10.16
CA SER A 168 -10.39 -1.10 -10.08
C SER A 168 -11.07 -1.46 -11.40
N ASP A 169 -10.55 -0.97 -12.54
CA ASP A 169 -11.08 -1.32 -13.87
C ASP A 169 -10.85 -2.79 -14.24
N GLU A 170 -9.73 -3.38 -13.83
CA GLU A 170 -9.42 -4.80 -14.08
C GLU A 170 -10.24 -5.71 -13.16
N ASP A 171 -10.38 -5.32 -11.89
CA ASP A 171 -11.20 -6.02 -10.90
C ASP A 171 -12.68 -5.97 -11.29
N ASN A 172 -13.18 -4.81 -11.74
CA ASN A 172 -14.55 -4.67 -12.23
C ASN A 172 -14.77 -5.46 -13.53
N LYS A 173 -13.82 -5.45 -14.47
CA LYS A 173 -13.92 -6.27 -15.69
C LYS A 173 -13.98 -7.75 -15.37
N PHE A 174 -13.14 -8.22 -14.45
CA PHE A 174 -13.20 -9.61 -13.99
C PHE A 174 -14.54 -9.89 -13.33
N ASP A 175 -14.94 -9.13 -12.32
CA ASP A 175 -16.18 -9.35 -11.58
C ASP A 175 -17.43 -9.26 -12.46
N ASP A 176 -17.48 -8.30 -13.39
CA ASP A 176 -18.57 -8.16 -14.36
C ASP A 176 -18.60 -9.33 -15.33
N PHE A 177 -17.44 -9.77 -15.81
CA PHE A 177 -17.33 -10.96 -16.65
C PHE A 177 -17.81 -12.21 -15.89
N MET A 178 -17.38 -12.40 -14.64
CA MET A 178 -17.81 -13.51 -13.80
C MET A 178 -19.31 -13.48 -13.54
N ARG A 179 -19.91 -12.29 -13.32
CA ARG A 179 -21.36 -12.13 -13.15
C ARG A 179 -22.13 -12.46 -14.42
N GLN A 180 -21.67 -11.98 -15.57
CA GLN A 180 -22.30 -12.23 -16.87
C GLN A 180 -22.24 -13.72 -17.25
N HIS A 181 -21.15 -14.40 -16.88
CA HIS A 181 -20.87 -15.76 -17.31
C HIS A 181 -20.99 -16.83 -16.22
N ARG A 182 -21.59 -16.49 -15.07
CA ARG A 182 -21.64 -17.37 -13.88
C ARG A 182 -22.22 -18.77 -14.14
N PHE A 183 -23.14 -18.89 -15.09
CA PHE A 183 -23.86 -20.12 -15.42
C PHE A 183 -23.79 -20.49 -16.91
N SER A 184 -22.89 -19.88 -17.67
CA SER A 184 -22.72 -20.16 -19.11
C SER A 184 -21.39 -20.83 -19.41
N GLU A 185 -21.37 -21.54 -20.54
CA GLU A 185 -20.14 -21.98 -21.16
C GLU A 185 -19.45 -20.76 -21.77
N VAL A 186 -18.17 -20.57 -21.44
CA VAL A 186 -17.38 -19.43 -21.90
C VAL A 186 -16.36 -19.93 -22.89
N ASN A 187 -16.21 -19.29 -24.05
CA ASN A 187 -15.09 -19.53 -24.95
C ASN A 187 -14.07 -18.42 -24.77
N PHE A 188 -12.93 -18.73 -24.16
CA PHE A 188 -11.91 -17.76 -23.83
C PHE A 188 -11.05 -17.46 -25.04
N ASP A 189 -10.81 -16.18 -25.32
CA ASP A 189 -9.70 -15.79 -26.20
C ASP A 189 -8.36 -15.88 -25.46
N THR A 190 -7.26 -15.84 -26.22
CA THR A 190 -5.90 -15.95 -25.68
C THR A 190 -5.58 -14.91 -24.61
N GLN A 191 -6.05 -13.67 -24.78
CA GLN A 191 -5.77 -12.59 -23.84
C GLN A 191 -6.57 -12.80 -22.55
N GLN A 192 -7.84 -13.17 -22.66
CA GLN A 192 -8.68 -13.56 -21.52
C GLN A 192 -8.05 -14.72 -20.74
N MET A 193 -7.50 -15.72 -21.43
CA MET A 193 -6.81 -16.83 -20.76
C MET A 193 -5.64 -16.33 -19.92
N ILE A 194 -4.76 -15.50 -20.50
CA ILE A 194 -3.60 -14.94 -19.81
C ILE A 194 -4.03 -14.11 -18.59
N ASP A 195 -4.98 -13.20 -18.78
CA ASP A 195 -5.43 -12.27 -17.74
C ASP A 195 -6.07 -13.02 -16.56
N PHE A 196 -6.93 -14.01 -16.84
CA PHE A 196 -7.61 -14.77 -15.80
C PHE A 196 -6.69 -15.77 -15.08
N ILE A 197 -5.76 -16.41 -15.80
CA ILE A 197 -4.72 -17.25 -15.15
C ILE A 197 -3.89 -16.40 -14.19
N ASN A 198 -3.45 -15.22 -14.61
CA ASN A 198 -2.71 -14.30 -13.74
C ASN A 198 -3.54 -13.82 -12.54
N ARG A 199 -4.85 -13.60 -12.74
CA ARG A 199 -5.77 -13.20 -11.67
C ARG A 199 -5.91 -14.28 -10.61
N PHE A 200 -6.15 -15.54 -11.01
CA PHE A 200 -6.27 -16.67 -10.09
C PHE A 200 -4.94 -17.01 -9.41
N ASN A 201 -3.81 -16.91 -10.12
CA ASN A 201 -2.47 -17.06 -9.52
C ASN A 201 -2.25 -16.05 -8.40
N THR A 202 -2.71 -14.81 -8.57
CA THR A 202 -2.57 -13.80 -7.52
C THR A 202 -3.54 -14.04 -6.36
N ASN A 203 -4.80 -14.34 -6.67
CA ASN A 203 -5.88 -14.42 -5.69
C ASN A 203 -6.45 -15.84 -5.67
N LYS A 204 -5.71 -16.79 -5.08
CA LYS A 204 -6.10 -18.21 -5.08
C LYS A 204 -7.50 -18.46 -4.49
N TRP A 205 -7.92 -17.65 -3.50
CA TRP A 205 -9.27 -17.72 -2.91
C TRP A 205 -10.42 -17.44 -3.90
N LEU A 206 -10.14 -16.77 -5.03
CA LEU A 206 -11.15 -16.56 -6.08
C LEU A 206 -11.52 -17.86 -6.78
N ILE A 207 -10.65 -18.87 -6.77
CA ILE A 207 -10.90 -20.14 -7.44
C ILE A 207 -12.15 -20.78 -6.81
N ASP A 208 -12.19 -20.90 -5.49
CA ASP A 208 -13.26 -21.60 -4.76
C ASP A 208 -14.64 -20.96 -4.99
N LYS A 209 -14.69 -19.64 -5.14
CA LYS A 209 -15.94 -18.90 -5.44
C LYS A 209 -16.41 -19.07 -6.89
N ASN A 210 -15.52 -19.51 -7.78
CA ASN A 210 -15.70 -19.51 -9.22
C ASN A 210 -15.29 -20.84 -9.89
N ASN A 211 -15.40 -21.95 -9.17
CA ASN A 211 -14.87 -23.26 -9.59
C ASN A 211 -15.29 -23.69 -11.00
N ASN A 212 -16.56 -23.50 -11.38
CA ASN A 212 -17.05 -23.88 -12.71
C ASN A 212 -16.29 -23.14 -13.82
N PHE A 213 -16.11 -21.83 -13.65
CA PHE A 213 -15.38 -20.99 -14.59
C PHE A 213 -13.90 -21.34 -14.63
N PHE A 214 -13.29 -21.53 -13.45
CA PHE A 214 -11.90 -21.94 -13.35
C PHE A 214 -11.65 -23.25 -14.09
N ILE A 215 -12.52 -24.26 -13.92
CA ILE A 215 -12.40 -25.54 -14.64
C ILE A 215 -12.49 -25.36 -16.16
N GLN A 216 -13.43 -24.56 -16.65
CA GLN A 216 -13.53 -24.26 -18.10
C GLN A 216 -12.27 -23.57 -18.63
N LEU A 217 -11.72 -22.63 -17.85
CA LEU A 217 -10.47 -21.94 -18.17
C LEU A 217 -9.29 -22.90 -18.23
N ILE A 218 -9.13 -23.78 -17.24
CA ILE A 218 -8.09 -24.81 -17.23
C ILE A 218 -8.22 -25.70 -18.46
N ASP A 219 -9.43 -26.19 -18.75
CA ASP A 219 -9.70 -27.12 -19.85
C ASP A 219 -9.33 -26.53 -21.22
N GLN A 220 -9.71 -25.27 -21.47
CA GLN A 220 -9.37 -24.58 -22.72
C GLN A 220 -7.90 -24.20 -22.80
N ALA A 221 -7.33 -23.67 -21.72
CA ALA A 221 -5.92 -23.25 -21.68
C ALA A 221 -4.95 -24.44 -21.86
N LEU A 222 -5.28 -25.62 -21.33
CA LEU A 222 -4.48 -26.83 -21.55
C LEU A 222 -4.52 -27.30 -23.01
N ARG A 223 -5.57 -26.97 -23.77
CA ARG A 223 -5.69 -27.24 -25.21
C ARG A 223 -5.14 -26.13 -26.10
N SER A 224 -4.69 -25.01 -25.53
CA SER A 224 -4.10 -23.89 -26.27
C SER A 224 -2.88 -24.33 -27.09
N THR A 225 -2.59 -23.68 -28.21
CA THR A 225 -1.32 -23.90 -28.92
C THR A 225 -0.15 -23.15 -28.29
N ASP A 226 -0.41 -22.29 -27.31
CA ASP A 226 0.59 -21.52 -26.58
C ASP A 226 1.14 -22.33 -25.38
N ASP A 227 2.43 -22.69 -25.47
CA ASP A 227 3.12 -23.48 -24.44
C ASP A 227 3.30 -22.73 -23.11
N MET A 228 3.40 -21.41 -23.14
CA MET A 228 3.51 -20.60 -21.92
C MET A 228 2.18 -20.59 -21.15
N ILE A 229 1.05 -20.44 -21.86
CA ILE A 229 -0.28 -20.56 -21.27
C ILE A 229 -0.47 -21.94 -20.65
N LYS A 230 -0.12 -23.01 -21.38
CA LYS A 230 -0.16 -24.39 -20.86
C LYS A 230 0.67 -24.58 -19.60
N ALA A 231 1.90 -24.08 -19.59
CA ALA A 231 2.81 -24.23 -18.44
C ALA A 231 2.26 -23.51 -17.20
N ASN A 232 1.80 -22.26 -17.37
CA ASN A 232 1.26 -21.44 -16.29
C ASN A 232 -0.03 -22.04 -15.72
N VAL A 233 -0.94 -22.49 -16.58
CA VAL A 233 -2.22 -23.06 -16.16
C VAL A 233 -2.03 -24.43 -15.49
N TRP A 234 -1.08 -25.24 -15.97
CA TRP A 234 -0.72 -26.51 -15.35
C TRP A 234 -0.11 -26.33 -13.96
N HIS A 235 0.70 -25.29 -13.77
CA HIS A 235 1.23 -24.96 -12.45
C HIS A 235 0.09 -24.61 -11.48
N LEU A 236 -0.79 -23.70 -11.86
CA LEU A 236 -1.93 -23.25 -11.07
C LEU A 236 -2.88 -24.40 -10.71
N TYR A 237 -3.22 -25.28 -11.66
CA TYR A 237 -4.06 -26.45 -11.42
C TYR A 237 -3.44 -27.41 -10.39
N LYS A 238 -2.14 -27.67 -10.49
CA LYS A 238 -1.40 -28.55 -9.55
C LYS A 238 -1.33 -28.00 -8.14
N GLU A 239 -1.37 -26.68 -7.98
CA GLU A 239 -1.44 -26.07 -6.66
C GLU A 239 -2.86 -26.15 -6.09
N TRP A 240 -3.88 -25.88 -6.91
CA TRP A 240 -5.28 -25.94 -6.49
C TRP A 240 -5.72 -27.34 -6.06
N ILE A 241 -5.39 -28.39 -6.81
CA ILE A 241 -5.77 -29.78 -6.46
C ILE A 241 -5.09 -30.29 -5.18
N ARG A 242 -4.00 -29.63 -4.75
CA ARG A 242 -3.31 -29.92 -3.49
C ARG A 242 -3.83 -29.08 -2.32
N SER A 243 -4.77 -28.17 -2.56
CA SER A 243 -5.45 -27.41 -1.50
C SER A 243 -6.34 -28.34 -0.68
N ASP A 244 -6.38 -28.11 0.63
CA ASP A 244 -7.18 -28.87 1.59
C ASP A 244 -8.69 -28.83 1.26
N ASP A 245 -9.14 -27.78 0.55
CA ASP A 245 -10.54 -27.59 0.14
C ASP A 245 -10.99 -28.51 -1.02
N VAL A 246 -10.05 -29.01 -1.83
CA VAL A 246 -10.33 -29.82 -3.03
C VAL A 246 -9.93 -31.27 -2.83
N SER A 247 -8.83 -31.49 -2.11
CA SER A 247 -8.33 -32.81 -1.76
C SER A 247 -8.04 -32.82 -0.27
N PRO A 248 -9.07 -32.95 0.60
CA PRO A 248 -8.85 -33.18 2.01
C PRO A 248 -8.06 -34.48 2.11
N THR A 249 -6.79 -34.39 2.46
CA THR A 249 -5.95 -35.56 2.63
C THR A 249 -6.58 -36.42 3.73
N TYR A 250 -7.22 -37.51 3.33
CA TYR A 250 -7.63 -38.59 4.23
C TYR A 250 -6.36 -39.21 4.81
N ILE A 251 -5.85 -38.61 5.89
CA ILE A 251 -4.90 -39.28 6.76
C ILE A 251 -5.72 -40.33 7.52
N TYR A 252 -5.77 -41.55 6.97
CA TYR A 252 -6.09 -42.73 7.77
C TYR A 252 -5.02 -42.83 8.86
N ARG A 253 -5.36 -42.39 10.08
CA ARG A 253 -4.66 -42.81 11.28
C ARG A 253 -5.02 -44.27 11.52
N ASN A 254 -4.09 -45.18 11.19
CA ASN A 254 -3.92 -46.44 11.91
C ASN A 254 -2.77 -46.24 12.90
#